data_AF-C0XRR3-F1
#
_entry.id   AF-C0XRR3-F1
#
_cell.length_a   1.000
_cell.length_b   1.000
_cell.length_c   1.000
_cell.angle_alpha   90.00
_cell.angle_beta   90.00
_cell.angle_gamma   90.00
#
_symmetry.space_group_name_H-M   'P 1'
#
loop_
_entity.id
_entity.type
_entity.pdbx_description
1 polymer ?
#
loop_
_entity_poly.entity_id
_entity_poly.type
_entity_poly.pdbx_seq_one_letter_code
_entity_poly.pdbx_strand_id
1 'polypeptide(L)'
;LVTVRTAGERQSEFQKSAYGDSYKDTVNALEDSLQRAESRIDAAIAREQERRDALERAEEQPNGDGIDAARKDTDDQPWMEPPAPSSSAPPAPALHSGGGGDTYTGCRAYGGNYAFTSVDDEGRRYAKIDCATKAQIG
;
A
#
# COMPACT_ATOMS: atom_id res chain seq x y z
N LEU A 1 -15.19 24.06 -15.15
CA LEU A 1 -15.58 24.10 -16.58
C LEU A 1 -16.87 24.90 -16.83
N VAL A 2 -17.94 24.67 -16.08
CA VAL A 2 -19.22 25.42 -16.22
C VAL A 2 -19.05 26.95 -16.16
N THR A 3 -18.27 27.46 -15.21
CA THR A 3 -17.98 28.89 -15.07
C THR A 3 -17.17 29.46 -16.24
N VAL A 4 -16.31 28.62 -16.85
CA VAL A 4 -15.53 29.00 -18.02
C VAL A 4 -16.50 29.09 -19.20
N ARG A 5 -17.20 28.01 -19.53
CA ARG A 5 -18.18 27.95 -20.62
C ARG A 5 -19.18 29.12 -20.63
N THR A 6 -19.73 29.47 -19.46
CA THR A 6 -20.65 30.61 -19.31
C THR A 6 -19.99 31.98 -19.47
N ALA A 7 -18.69 32.11 -19.19
CA ALA A 7 -17.93 33.32 -19.49
C ALA A 7 -17.69 33.49 -21.00
N GLY A 8 -17.51 32.41 -21.76
CA GLY A 8 -17.46 32.44 -23.23
C GLY A 8 -18.78 32.90 -23.87
N GLU A 9 -19.91 32.49 -23.31
CA GLU A 9 -21.25 32.87 -23.80
C GLU A 9 -21.54 34.38 -23.63
N ARG A 10 -20.94 35.00 -22.59
CA ARG A 10 -21.08 36.43 -22.27
C ARG A 10 -20.10 37.34 -23.03
N GLN A 11 -19.27 36.80 -23.91
CA GLN A 11 -18.37 37.61 -24.73
C GLN A 11 -19.15 38.51 -25.70
N SER A 12 -18.59 39.70 -25.96
CA SER A 12 -19.07 40.61 -27.01
C SER A 12 -19.04 39.92 -28.38
N GLU A 13 -19.94 40.29 -29.29
CA GLU A 13 -19.99 39.75 -30.66
C GLU A 13 -18.64 39.87 -31.40
N PHE A 14 -17.91 40.96 -31.17
CA PHE A 14 -16.55 41.15 -31.71
C PHE A 14 -15.53 40.15 -31.13
N GLN A 15 -15.65 39.80 -29.85
CA GLN A 15 -14.76 38.84 -29.21
C GLN A 15 -15.09 37.41 -29.66
N LYS A 16 -16.37 37.10 -29.87
CA LYS A 16 -16.81 35.81 -30.41
C LYS A 16 -16.33 35.60 -31.84
N SER A 17 -16.39 36.64 -32.69
CA SER A 17 -15.89 36.52 -34.07
C SER A 17 -14.36 36.39 -34.13
N ALA A 18 -13.64 37.04 -33.23
CA ALA A 18 -12.17 36.98 -33.20
C ALA A 18 -11.61 35.72 -32.53
N TYR A 19 -12.27 35.22 -31.47
CA TYR A 19 -11.70 34.18 -30.60
C TYR A 19 -12.66 33.03 -30.26
N GLY A 20 -13.94 33.12 -30.63
CA GLY A 20 -14.98 32.20 -30.18
C GLY A 20 -14.72 30.73 -30.54
N ASP A 21 -14.14 30.46 -31.71
CA ASP A 21 -13.82 29.09 -32.12
C ASP A 21 -12.60 28.56 -31.35
N SER A 22 -11.52 29.35 -31.26
CA SER A 22 -10.34 28.97 -30.44
C SER A 22 -10.70 28.72 -28.97
N TYR A 23 -11.67 29.49 -28.46
CA TYR A 23 -12.17 29.37 -27.11
C TYR A 23 -12.94 28.06 -26.90
N LYS A 24 -13.85 27.72 -27.82
CA LYS A 24 -14.59 26.44 -27.79
C LYS A 24 -13.63 25.26 -27.88
N ASP A 25 -12.65 25.32 -28.77
CA ASP A 25 -11.65 24.26 -28.95
C ASP A 25 -10.84 24.05 -27.67
N THR A 26 -10.43 25.14 -27.01
CA THR A 26 -9.71 25.08 -25.74
C THR A 26 -10.56 24.45 -24.63
N VAL A 27 -11.84 24.83 -24.53
CA VAL A 27 -12.75 24.27 -23.53
C VAL A 27 -12.98 22.78 -23.77
N ASN A 28 -13.23 22.39 -25.02
CA ASN A 28 -13.43 20.98 -25.41
C ASN A 28 -12.17 20.15 -25.14
N ALA A 29 -10.98 20.65 -25.50
CA ALA A 29 -9.72 19.97 -25.22
C ALA A 29 -9.48 19.78 -23.71
N LEU A 30 -9.88 20.76 -22.90
CA LEU A 30 -9.78 20.68 -21.44
C LEU A 30 -10.78 19.67 -20.86
N GLU A 31 -12.01 19.62 -21.38
CA GLU A 31 -13.04 18.62 -21.04
C GLU A 31 -12.53 17.20 -21.35
N ASP A 32 -12.02 16.96 -22.56
CA ASP A 32 -11.46 15.67 -22.95
C ASP A 32 -10.25 15.26 -22.09
N SER A 33 -9.39 16.23 -21.76
CA SER A 33 -8.23 15.98 -20.89
C SER A 33 -8.66 15.60 -19.48
N LEU A 34 -9.68 16.27 -18.94
CA LEU A 34 -10.21 15.98 -17.61
C LEU A 34 -10.81 14.57 -17.58
N GLN A 35 -11.64 14.23 -18.57
CA GLN A 35 -12.28 12.92 -18.65
C GLN A 35 -11.26 11.78 -18.78
N ARG A 36 -10.17 11.99 -19.54
CA ARG A 36 -9.06 11.03 -19.60
C ARG A 36 -8.32 10.90 -18.27
N ALA A 37 -8.13 12.00 -17.53
CA ALA A 37 -7.48 11.98 -16.23
C ALA A 37 -8.34 11.24 -15.19
N GLU A 38 -9.65 11.51 -15.16
CA GLU A 38 -10.63 10.81 -14.31
C GLU A 38 -10.63 9.31 -14.60
N SER A 39 -10.76 8.93 -15.87
CA SER A 39 -10.73 7.51 -16.28
C SER A 39 -9.44 6.79 -15.85
N ARG A 40 -8.30 7.49 -15.85
CA ARG A 40 -7.01 6.93 -15.38
C ARG A 40 -7.00 6.73 -13.87
N ILE A 41 -7.59 7.65 -13.11
CA ILE A 41 -7.71 7.56 -11.66
C ILE A 41 -8.63 6.40 -11.29
N ASP A 42 -9.82 6.34 -11.89
CA ASP A 42 -10.79 5.28 -11.62
C ASP A 42 -10.21 3.89 -11.95
N ALA A 43 -9.52 3.76 -13.08
CA ALA A 43 -8.84 2.52 -13.43
C ALA A 43 -7.72 2.15 -12.45
N ALA A 44 -7.04 3.15 -11.86
CA ALA A 44 -6.02 2.89 -10.84
C ALA A 44 -6.63 2.44 -9.51
N ILE A 45 -7.75 3.07 -9.11
CA ILE A 45 -8.52 2.68 -7.92
C ILE A 45 -9.03 1.24 -8.08
N ALA A 46 -9.64 0.91 -9.22
CA ALA A 46 -10.16 -0.43 -9.51
C ALA A 46 -9.06 -1.50 -9.43
N ARG A 47 -7.87 -1.24 -10.01
CA ARG A 47 -6.73 -2.17 -9.92
C ARG A 47 -6.23 -2.36 -8.49
N GLU A 48 -6.19 -1.30 -7.68
CA GLU A 48 -5.77 -1.41 -6.29
C GLU A 48 -6.80 -2.14 -5.43
N GLN A 49 -8.10 -1.92 -5.67
CA GLN A 49 -9.19 -2.68 -5.04
C GLN A 49 -9.09 -4.16 -5.37
N GLU A 50 -8.96 -4.52 -6.66
CA GLU A 50 -8.79 -5.91 -7.07
C GLU A 50 -7.57 -6.57 -6.41
N ARG A 51 -6.46 -5.83 -6.27
CA ARG A 51 -5.26 -6.33 -5.61
C ARG A 51 -5.46 -6.56 -4.11
N ARG A 52 -6.29 -5.74 -3.45
CA ARG A 52 -6.65 -5.91 -2.04
C ARG A 52 -7.59 -7.10 -1.86
N ASP A 53 -8.62 -7.20 -2.69
CA ASP A 53 -9.58 -8.31 -2.66
C ASP A 53 -8.90 -9.65 -2.96
N ALA A 54 -7.90 -9.65 -3.85
CA ALA A 54 -7.10 -10.83 -4.14
C ALA A 54 -6.21 -11.25 -2.96
N LEU A 55 -5.66 -10.29 -2.21
CA LEU A 55 -4.89 -10.56 -1.00
C LEU A 55 -5.80 -11.12 0.10
N GLU A 56 -6.97 -10.49 0.32
CA GLU A 56 -7.95 -10.95 1.30
C GLU A 56 -8.43 -12.38 1.00
N ARG A 57 -8.75 -12.69 -0.26
CA ARG A 57 -9.10 -14.07 -0.68
C ARG A 57 -7.95 -15.07 -0.56
N ALA A 58 -6.70 -14.63 -0.61
CA ALA A 58 -5.54 -15.49 -0.38
C ALA A 58 -5.34 -15.76 1.12
N GLU A 59 -5.65 -14.80 1.98
CA GLU A 59 -5.61 -14.93 3.44
C GLU A 59 -6.81 -15.73 3.98
N GLU A 60 -7.99 -15.63 3.35
CA GLU A 60 -9.20 -16.40 3.70
C GLU A 60 -9.22 -17.84 3.18
N GLN A 61 -8.25 -18.29 2.37
CA GLN A 61 -8.09 -19.72 2.10
C GLN A 61 -7.37 -20.35 3.30
N PRO A 62 -8.07 -21.05 4.22
CA PRO A 62 -7.38 -21.90 5.17
C PRO A 62 -6.59 -22.92 4.35
N ASN A 63 -5.30 -23.09 4.67
CA ASN A 63 -4.52 -24.26 4.30
C ASN A 63 -5.21 -25.51 4.89
N GLY A 64 -6.29 -25.97 4.25
CA GLY A 64 -6.82 -27.31 4.39
C GLY A 64 -5.95 -28.22 3.54
N ASP A 65 -5.51 -29.32 4.14
CA ASP A 65 -4.75 -30.41 3.53
C ASP A 65 -3.23 -30.22 3.42
N GLY A 66 -2.56 -30.33 4.57
CA GLY A 66 -1.09 -30.49 4.58
C GLY A 66 -0.43 -30.80 5.94
N ILE A 67 -1.17 -30.88 7.05
CA ILE A 67 -0.58 -31.02 8.40
C ILE A 67 -0.94 -32.34 9.09
N ASP A 68 -1.25 -33.40 8.34
CA ASP A 68 -1.51 -34.74 8.90
C ASP A 68 -0.53 -35.82 8.42
N ALA A 69 0.48 -35.49 7.62
CA ALA A 69 1.51 -36.45 7.18
C ALA A 69 2.85 -36.34 7.95
N ALA A 70 3.06 -35.29 8.74
CA ALA A 70 4.34 -35.05 9.44
C ALA A 70 4.34 -35.47 10.92
N ARG A 71 3.25 -36.04 11.44
CA ARG A 71 3.11 -36.43 12.86
C ARG A 71 3.25 -37.93 13.12
N LYS A 72 4.16 -38.61 12.42
CA LYS A 72 4.46 -40.02 12.69
C LYS A 72 5.94 -40.35 12.88
N ASP A 73 6.81 -39.34 13.01
CA ASP A 73 8.26 -39.55 13.14
C ASP A 73 8.94 -38.71 14.23
N THR A 74 8.21 -38.35 15.29
CA THR A 74 8.80 -37.65 16.46
C THR A 74 8.22 -38.18 17.75
N ASP A 75 8.25 -39.51 17.87
CA ASP A 75 8.03 -40.25 19.11
C ASP A 75 9.41 -40.56 19.72
N ASP A 76 10.18 -39.54 20.09
CA ASP A 76 11.30 -39.65 21.04
C ASP A 76 11.83 -38.23 21.40
N GLN A 77 11.26 -37.59 22.42
CA GLN A 77 12.06 -36.85 23.41
C GLN A 77 11.23 -36.40 24.64
N PRO A 78 11.82 -36.47 25.85
CA PRO A 78 11.09 -36.29 27.11
C PRO A 78 10.96 -34.82 27.57
N TRP A 79 9.75 -34.50 28.05
CA TRP A 79 9.37 -33.61 29.16
C TRP A 79 10.23 -32.37 29.49
N MET A 80 9.63 -31.18 29.40
CA MET A 80 9.63 -30.18 30.49
C MET A 80 8.50 -29.15 30.29
N GLU A 81 7.79 -28.87 31.39
CA GLU A 81 6.55 -28.07 31.52
C GLU A 81 6.71 -26.54 31.31
N PRO A 82 5.60 -25.80 31.08
CA PRO A 82 5.59 -24.36 30.78
C PRO A 82 5.36 -23.46 32.01
N PRO A 83 5.53 -22.14 31.86
CA PRO A 83 4.42 -21.27 32.27
C PRO A 83 4.06 -20.19 31.23
N ALA A 84 2.77 -19.89 31.17
CA ALA A 84 2.14 -18.77 30.46
C ALA A 84 1.89 -17.58 31.42
N PRO A 85 1.15 -16.53 31.02
CA PRO A 85 1.53 -15.46 30.09
C PRO A 85 1.43 -14.07 30.77
N SER A 86 1.98 -12.99 30.19
CA SER A 86 1.49 -11.65 30.54
C SER A 86 1.69 -10.62 29.44
N SER A 87 0.60 -9.91 29.16
CA SER A 87 0.36 -8.98 28.07
C SER A 87 0.55 -7.54 28.55
N SER A 88 1.22 -6.70 27.75
CA SER A 88 1.01 -5.25 27.71
C SER A 88 1.70 -4.66 26.48
N ALA A 89 0.92 -4.40 25.43
CA ALA A 89 1.38 -3.67 24.25
C ALA A 89 1.26 -2.14 24.51
N PRO A 90 2.33 -1.34 24.35
CA PRO A 90 2.22 0.10 24.22
C PRO A 90 1.72 0.49 22.81
N PRO A 91 1.13 1.70 22.64
CA PRO A 91 0.53 2.13 21.39
C PRO A 91 1.58 2.31 20.26
N ALA A 92 1.21 1.93 19.04
CA ALA A 92 2.04 2.05 17.85
C ALA A 92 2.42 3.51 17.56
N PRO A 93 3.71 3.86 17.42
CA PRO A 93 4.11 5.17 16.91
C PRO A 93 3.92 5.26 15.38
N ALA A 94 3.51 6.44 14.95
CA ALA A 94 3.09 6.79 13.59
C ALA A 94 4.13 6.49 12.50
N LEU A 95 3.64 6.17 11.30
CA LEU A 95 4.44 6.10 10.07
C LEU A 95 5.24 7.39 9.88
N HIS A 96 6.55 7.31 10.05
CA HIS A 96 7.46 8.37 9.62
C HIS A 96 8.00 7.97 8.23
N SER A 97 7.28 8.39 7.19
CA SER A 97 7.86 8.56 5.86
C SER A 97 8.83 9.75 5.94
N GLY A 98 10.09 9.48 6.24
CA GLY A 98 11.16 10.47 6.24
C GLY A 98 12.35 9.91 5.49
N GLY A 99 12.65 10.47 4.32
CA GLY A 99 13.83 10.15 3.52
C GLY A 99 15.12 10.45 4.27
N GLY A 100 15.56 9.47 5.03
CA GLY A 100 16.88 9.36 5.64
C GLY A 100 17.19 7.87 5.72
N GLY A 101 18.32 7.48 5.17
CA GLY A 101 18.78 6.08 5.19
C GLY A 101 18.66 5.48 6.58
N ASP A 102 18.30 4.21 6.64
CA ASP A 102 18.02 3.55 7.89
C ASP A 102 19.33 3.25 8.65
N THR A 103 19.51 3.96 9.75
CA THR A 103 20.69 3.92 10.61
C THR A 103 20.76 2.69 11.52
N TYR A 104 19.83 1.74 11.38
CA TYR A 104 19.77 0.56 12.23
C TYR A 104 20.91 -0.42 11.92
N THR A 105 21.85 -0.58 12.86
CA THR A 105 23.01 -1.47 12.70
C THR A 105 22.81 -2.89 13.26
N GLY A 106 21.61 -3.19 13.78
CA GLY A 106 21.28 -4.50 14.33
C GLY A 106 20.93 -5.55 13.25
N CYS A 107 20.46 -6.72 13.69
CA CYS A 107 20.12 -7.80 12.77
C CYS A 107 18.83 -7.49 12.01
N ARG A 108 18.87 -7.70 10.69
CA ARG A 108 17.78 -7.41 9.77
C ARG A 108 17.23 -8.72 9.22
N ALA A 109 15.90 -8.87 9.20
CA ALA A 109 15.24 -9.99 8.54
C ALA A 109 14.50 -9.49 7.28
N TYR A 110 14.68 -10.20 6.16
CA TYR A 110 14.09 -9.87 4.86
C TYR A 110 12.98 -10.85 4.43
N GLY A 111 12.61 -11.79 5.29
CA GLY A 111 11.60 -12.82 5.02
C GLY A 111 11.13 -13.51 6.31
N GLY A 112 10.05 -14.28 6.23
CA GLY A 112 9.42 -14.95 7.38
C GLY A 112 8.24 -14.16 7.96
N ASN A 113 7.72 -14.63 9.10
CA ASN A 113 6.55 -14.06 9.76
C ASN A 113 6.93 -12.87 10.69
N TYR A 114 7.57 -11.85 10.12
CA TYR A 114 7.95 -10.62 10.81
C TYR A 114 7.22 -9.42 10.18
N ALA A 115 7.04 -8.35 10.95
CA ALA A 115 6.49 -7.11 10.44
C ALA A 115 7.58 -6.25 9.76
N PHE A 116 7.45 -6.08 8.45
CA PHE A 116 8.38 -5.31 7.61
C PHE A 116 8.13 -3.80 7.69
N THR A 117 8.38 -3.21 8.86
CA THR A 117 8.07 -1.80 9.13
C THR A 117 9.18 -0.83 8.73
N SER A 118 10.39 -1.33 8.43
CA SER A 118 11.57 -0.51 8.11
C SER A 118 12.06 -0.76 6.69
N VAL A 119 12.83 0.17 6.13
CA VAL A 119 13.40 0.11 4.78
C VAL A 119 14.89 0.39 4.85
N ASP A 120 15.72 -0.43 4.21
CA ASP A 120 17.17 -0.23 4.19
C ASP A 120 17.61 0.82 3.17
N ASP A 121 18.91 1.13 3.14
CA ASP A 121 19.49 2.12 2.23
C ASP A 121 19.37 1.72 0.74
N GLU A 122 19.15 0.44 0.46
CA GLU A 122 18.88 -0.11 -0.87
C GLU A 122 17.38 -0.10 -1.22
N GLY A 123 16.53 0.43 -0.33
CA GLY A 123 15.09 0.50 -0.53
C GLY A 123 14.33 -0.79 -0.24
N ARG A 124 14.98 -1.80 0.34
CA ARG A 124 14.35 -3.09 0.66
C ARG A 124 13.69 -3.03 2.03
N ARG A 125 12.44 -3.51 2.10
CA ARG A 125 11.73 -3.62 3.37
C ARG A 125 12.32 -4.73 4.21
N TYR A 126 12.54 -4.46 5.49
CA TYR A 126 13.12 -5.40 6.43
C TYR A 126 12.49 -5.23 7.82
N ALA A 127 12.56 -6.28 8.64
CA ALA A 127 12.17 -6.26 10.05
C ALA A 127 13.41 -6.17 10.95
N LYS A 128 13.34 -5.34 11.98
CA LYS A 128 14.37 -5.23 13.01
C LYS A 128 14.25 -6.42 13.95
N ILE A 129 15.32 -7.19 14.11
CA ILE A 129 15.32 -8.40 14.93
C ILE A 129 16.51 -8.42 15.89
N ASP A 130 16.33 -9.09 17.02
CA ASP A 130 17.44 -9.39 17.92
C ASP A 130 18.42 -10.36 17.26
N CYS A 131 19.71 -10.09 17.39
CA CYS A 131 20.72 -10.93 16.73
C CYS A 131 20.82 -12.34 17.31
N ALA A 132 20.56 -12.52 18.60
CA ALA A 132 20.72 -13.80 19.29
C ALA A 132 19.43 -14.63 19.23
N THR A 133 18.29 -14.02 19.55
CA THR A 133 16.99 -14.68 19.67
C THR A 133 16.17 -14.68 18.39
N LYS A 134 16.54 -13.84 17.40
CA LYS A 134 15.78 -13.61 16.16
C LYS A 134 14.33 -13.15 16.41
N ALA A 135 14.03 -12.67 17.60
CA ALA A 135 12.73 -12.08 17.90
C ALA A 135 12.62 -10.71 17.24
N GLN A 136 11.42 -10.35 16.79
CA GLN A 136 11.18 -9.00 16.27
C GLN A 136 11.31 -7.96 17.38
N ILE A 137 12.00 -6.87 17.05
CA ILE A 137 12.15 -5.71 17.90
C ILE A 137 11.52 -4.52 17.18
N GLY A 138 10.42 -4.01 17.73
CA GLY A 138 9.74 -2.81 17.22
C GLY A 138 8.46 -3.09 16.46
#